data_AF-A0A1G9AWN4-F1
#
_entry.id   AF-A0A1G9AWN4-F1
#
_cell.length_a   1.000
_cell.length_b   1.000
_cell.length_c   1.000
_cell.angle_alpha   90.00
_cell.angle_beta   90.00
_cell.angle_gamma   90.00
#
_symmetry.space_group_name_H-M   'P 1'
#
loop_
_entity.id
_entity.type
_entity.pdbx_description
1 polymer ?
#
loop_
_entity_poly.entity_id
_entity_poly.type
_entity_poly.pdbx_seq_one_letter_code
_entity_poly.pdbx_strand_id
1 'polypeptide(L)'
;MSFMIAFGLASAMLCVGLIIRTKVGFIKRMLVPTSVIAGIVGFFVMNSGLITAIDSEMYIEIVTLLFTVTFISIGLTSNPKSKATASSGRDVAKGSLGMGFTWNILYALTPVVDPDMLHTIWSAVNRITRNGVHIGLEERVSVYDALKAVTINAAYAYFEEDRKGSIKEGKLADLVILDDNPLKVDQMDLRDIKVLETIKEGETIYQADI
;
A
#
# COMPACT_ATOMS: atom_id res chain seq x y z
N MET A 1 -21.06 7.69 15.14
CA MET A 1 -21.78 6.50 15.67
C MET A 1 -21.41 5.26 14.88
N SER A 2 -21.33 5.34 13.54
CA SER A 2 -20.89 4.27 12.63
C SER A 2 -19.51 3.69 12.99
N PHE A 3 -18.49 4.52 13.22
CA PHE A 3 -17.14 4.06 13.60
C PHE A 3 -17.09 3.16 14.85
N MET A 4 -17.85 3.49 15.91
CA MET A 4 -17.88 2.66 17.13
C MET A 4 -18.56 1.32 16.89
N ILE A 5 -19.58 1.28 16.03
CA ILE A 5 -20.27 0.05 15.63
C ILE A 5 -19.34 -0.79 14.76
N ALA A 6 -18.65 -0.17 13.80
CA ALA A 6 -17.64 -0.79 12.95
C ALA A 6 -16.55 -1.47 13.78
N PHE A 7 -16.02 -0.74 14.76
CA PHE A 7 -14.99 -1.25 15.68
C PHE A 7 -15.50 -2.41 16.55
N GLY A 8 -16.73 -2.31 17.05
CA GLY A 8 -17.38 -3.37 17.83
C GLY A 8 -17.58 -4.65 17.01
N LEU A 9 -18.06 -4.52 15.77
CA LEU A 9 -18.26 -5.64 14.85
C LEU A 9 -16.93 -6.29 14.45
N ALA A 10 -15.94 -5.49 14.07
CA ALA A 10 -14.60 -5.98 13.74
C ALA A 10 -13.97 -6.73 14.92
N SER A 11 -14.14 -6.24 16.15
CA SER A 11 -13.66 -6.91 17.37
C SER A 11 -14.34 -8.26 17.60
N ALA A 12 -15.67 -8.34 17.45
CA ALA A 12 -16.40 -9.60 17.55
C ALA A 12 -15.95 -10.61 16.48
N MET A 13 -15.76 -10.14 15.25
CA MET A 13 -15.28 -10.97 14.13
C MET A 13 -13.84 -11.45 14.33
N LEU A 14 -12.97 -10.65 14.94
CA LEU A 14 -11.62 -11.08 15.33
C LEU A 14 -11.64 -12.21 16.36
N CYS A 15 -12.53 -12.14 17.36
CA CYS A 15 -12.73 -13.22 18.32
C CYS A 15 -13.20 -14.51 17.63
N VAL A 16 -14.15 -14.41 16.71
CA VAL A 16 -14.61 -15.56 15.91
C VAL A 16 -13.48 -16.12 15.05
N GLY A 17 -12.73 -15.26 14.36
CA GLY A 17 -11.57 -15.65 13.57
C GLY A 17 -10.50 -16.37 14.38
N LEU A 18 -10.29 -15.97 15.64
CA LEU A 18 -9.34 -16.62 16.56
C LEU A 18 -9.79 -18.05 16.92
N ILE A 19 -11.08 -18.22 17.20
CA ILE A 19 -11.68 -19.52 17.49
C ILE A 19 -11.58 -20.44 16.25
N ILE A 20 -11.88 -19.93 15.06
CA ILE A 20 -11.75 -20.69 13.81
C ILE A 20 -10.29 -21.11 13.57
N ARG A 21 -9.34 -20.16 13.72
CA ARG A 21 -7.91 -20.41 13.56
C ARG A 21 -7.38 -21.49 14.53
N THR A 22 -7.89 -21.53 15.75
CA THR A 22 -7.46 -22.52 16.76
C THR A 22 -8.09 -23.89 16.56
N LYS A 23 -9.33 -23.97 16.06
CA LYS A 23 -10.05 -25.23 15.83
C LYS A 23 -9.75 -25.89 14.48
N VAL A 24 -9.47 -25.12 13.44
CA VAL A 24 -9.24 -25.64 12.09
C VAL A 24 -7.75 -25.85 11.83
N GLY A 25 -7.31 -27.10 11.92
CA GLY A 25 -5.89 -27.47 11.81
C GLY A 25 -5.23 -27.13 10.47
N PHE A 26 -5.99 -26.95 9.38
CA PHE A 26 -5.49 -26.49 8.09
C PHE A 26 -5.12 -25.00 8.11
N ILE A 27 -6.03 -24.16 8.61
CA ILE A 27 -5.85 -22.71 8.74
C ILE A 27 -4.67 -22.39 9.68
N LYS A 28 -4.55 -23.14 10.77
CA LYS A 28 -3.41 -23.05 11.70
C LYS A 28 -2.08 -23.33 11.00
N ARG A 29 -2.04 -24.35 10.11
CA ARG A 29 -0.83 -24.76 9.37
C ARG A 29 -0.43 -23.76 8.28
N MET A 30 -1.40 -23.11 7.63
CA MET A 30 -1.16 -22.07 6.63
C MET A 30 -0.80 -20.69 7.21
N LEU A 31 -0.70 -20.57 8.54
CA LEU A 31 -0.40 -19.30 9.23
C LEU A 31 -1.33 -18.14 8.82
N VAL A 32 -2.57 -18.45 8.44
CA VAL A 32 -3.54 -17.43 8.01
C VAL A 32 -3.78 -16.47 9.17
N PRO A 33 -3.60 -15.14 8.97
CA PRO A 33 -3.84 -14.16 10.01
C PRO A 33 -5.29 -14.19 10.50
N THR A 34 -5.49 -14.01 11.80
CA THR A 34 -6.82 -13.98 12.44
C THR A 34 -7.72 -12.90 11.82
N SER A 35 -7.15 -11.77 11.45
CA SER A 35 -7.79 -10.65 10.76
C SER A 35 -8.30 -10.99 9.35
N VAL A 36 -7.59 -11.83 8.60
CA VAL A 36 -8.04 -12.29 7.27
C VAL A 36 -9.26 -13.20 7.42
N ILE A 37 -9.23 -14.12 8.38
CA ILE A 37 -10.37 -14.98 8.70
C ILE A 37 -11.56 -14.14 9.18
N ALA A 38 -11.30 -13.15 10.04
CA ALA A 38 -12.32 -12.20 10.49
C ALA A 38 -12.93 -11.44 9.31
N GLY A 39 -12.13 -10.96 8.35
CA GLY A 39 -12.62 -10.28 7.16
C GLY A 39 -13.57 -11.14 6.31
N ILE A 40 -13.23 -12.42 6.11
CA ILE A 40 -14.08 -13.39 5.40
C ILE A 40 -15.39 -13.62 6.16
N VAL A 41 -15.33 -13.83 7.47
CA VAL A 41 -16.53 -13.99 8.32
C VAL A 41 -17.41 -12.74 8.25
N GLY A 42 -16.79 -11.56 8.30
CA GLY A 42 -17.47 -10.28 8.15
C GLY A 42 -18.20 -10.15 6.84
N PHE A 43 -17.53 -10.45 5.74
CA PHE A 43 -18.14 -10.42 4.42
C PHE A 43 -19.43 -11.24 4.38
N PHE A 44 -19.44 -12.45 4.93
CA PHE A 44 -20.66 -13.26 5.00
C PHE A 44 -21.72 -12.69 5.94
N VAL A 45 -21.34 -12.24 7.14
CA VAL A 45 -22.29 -11.67 8.13
C VAL A 45 -22.95 -10.38 7.62
N MET A 46 -22.19 -9.54 6.94
CA MET A 46 -22.67 -8.28 6.38
C MET A 46 -23.58 -8.49 5.17
N ASN A 47 -23.39 -9.57 4.41
CA ASN A 47 -24.22 -9.93 3.26
C ASN A 47 -25.40 -10.88 3.61
N SER A 48 -25.44 -11.46 4.80
CA SER A 48 -26.50 -12.42 5.19
C SER A 48 -27.79 -11.76 5.71
N GLY A 49 -27.84 -10.43 5.76
CA GLY A 49 -29.00 -9.68 6.29
C GLY A 49 -29.20 -9.81 7.81
N LEU A 50 -28.24 -10.39 8.53
CA LEU A 50 -28.32 -10.53 10.01
C LEU A 50 -28.18 -9.18 10.73
N ILE A 51 -27.56 -8.20 10.09
CA ILE A 51 -27.31 -6.87 10.63
C ILE A 51 -27.85 -5.87 9.60
N THR A 52 -28.92 -5.18 9.96
CA THR A 52 -29.72 -4.37 9.03
C THR A 52 -29.25 -2.91 8.90
N ALA A 53 -28.13 -2.55 9.51
CA ALA A 53 -27.62 -1.17 9.60
C ALA A 53 -26.21 -1.00 9.03
N ILE A 54 -25.93 -1.66 7.89
CA ILE A 54 -24.60 -1.65 7.27
C ILE A 54 -24.59 -0.83 5.98
N ASP A 55 -23.79 0.22 5.93
CA ASP A 55 -23.47 1.00 4.74
C ASP A 55 -22.09 0.62 4.16
N SER A 56 -21.80 1.11 2.94
CA SER A 56 -20.52 0.87 2.26
C SER A 56 -19.33 1.52 2.97
N GLU A 57 -19.57 2.62 3.68
CA GLU A 57 -18.56 3.34 4.45
C GLU A 57 -18.08 2.51 5.65
N MET A 58 -19.00 1.91 6.41
CA MET A 58 -18.67 1.01 7.51
C MET A 58 -17.95 -0.26 7.03
N TYR A 59 -18.24 -0.74 5.82
CA TYR A 59 -17.46 -1.82 5.21
C TYR A 59 -16.00 -1.42 4.97
N ILE A 60 -15.76 -0.24 4.40
CA ILE A 60 -14.41 0.30 4.19
C ILE A 60 -13.69 0.49 5.53
N GLU A 61 -14.37 1.00 6.56
CA GLU A 61 -13.79 1.14 7.91
C GLU A 61 -13.39 -0.21 8.53
N ILE A 62 -14.28 -1.21 8.47
CA ILE A 62 -14.01 -2.57 8.99
C ILE A 62 -12.83 -3.20 8.26
N VAL A 63 -12.80 -3.14 6.93
CA VAL A 63 -11.71 -3.70 6.11
C VAL A 63 -10.38 -3.01 6.43
N THR A 64 -10.39 -1.67 6.53
CA THR A 64 -9.19 -0.88 6.85
C THR A 64 -8.66 -1.22 8.24
N LEU A 65 -9.54 -1.39 9.23
CA LEU A 65 -9.17 -1.77 10.59
C LEU A 65 -8.57 -3.18 10.63
N LEU A 66 -9.22 -4.16 10.00
CA LEU A 66 -8.74 -5.55 9.95
C LEU A 66 -7.40 -5.66 9.19
N PHE A 67 -7.22 -4.90 8.11
CA PHE A 67 -5.96 -4.82 7.38
C PHE A 67 -4.84 -4.27 8.26
N THR A 68 -5.09 -3.15 8.94
CA THR A 68 -4.12 -2.53 9.86
C THR A 68 -3.70 -3.48 10.99
N VAL A 69 -4.65 -4.20 11.59
CA VAL A 69 -4.38 -5.20 12.64
C VAL A 69 -3.51 -6.35 12.12
N THR A 70 -3.61 -6.71 10.84
CA THR A 70 -2.78 -7.75 10.20
C THR A 70 -1.30 -7.37 10.23
N PHE A 71 -0.96 -6.14 9.84
CA PHE A 71 0.43 -5.68 9.79
C PHE A 71 1.03 -5.50 11.19
N ILE A 72 0.25 -5.01 12.14
CA ILE A 72 0.66 -4.96 13.56
C ILE A 72 0.96 -6.38 14.07
N SER A 73 0.13 -7.36 13.69
CA SER A 73 0.29 -8.76 14.13
C SER A 73 1.47 -9.48 13.47
N ILE A 74 1.79 -9.18 12.20
CA ILE A 74 2.97 -9.74 11.51
C ILE A 74 4.25 -9.26 12.19
N GLY A 75 4.30 -7.99 12.62
CA GLY A 75 5.41 -7.45 13.42
C GLY A 75 5.57 -8.09 14.82
N LEU A 76 4.52 -8.72 15.34
CA LEU A 76 4.54 -9.42 16.64
C LEU A 76 4.98 -10.89 16.55
N THR A 77 5.17 -11.43 15.34
CA THR A 77 5.61 -12.82 15.15
C THR A 77 7.12 -12.93 15.37
N SER A 78 7.54 -13.39 16.55
CA SER A 78 8.97 -13.61 16.83
C SER A 78 9.50 -14.85 16.09
N ASN A 79 10.77 -14.77 15.67
CA ASN A 79 11.47 -15.86 14.99
C ASN A 79 11.78 -17.00 15.99
N PRO A 80 11.26 -18.23 15.79
CA PRO A 80 11.50 -19.35 16.70
C PRO A 80 12.96 -19.83 16.74
N LYS A 81 13.83 -19.39 15.81
CA LYS A 81 15.27 -19.71 15.82
C LYS A 81 16.10 -18.84 16.78
N SER A 82 15.52 -17.82 17.42
CA SER A 82 16.20 -17.04 18.47
C SER A 82 16.16 -17.78 19.81
N LYS A 83 16.91 -18.89 19.90
CA LYS A 83 17.01 -19.74 21.11
C LYS A 83 18.11 -19.31 22.10
N ALA A 84 18.65 -18.08 22.03
CA ALA A 84 19.75 -17.66 22.92
C ALA A 84 19.42 -16.58 23.95
N THR A 85 18.29 -15.88 23.84
CA THR A 85 17.82 -14.95 24.88
C THR A 85 16.31 -14.92 24.79
N ALA A 86 15.61 -15.28 25.88
CA ALA A 86 14.18 -15.08 25.98
C ALA A 86 13.92 -13.57 25.79
N SER A 87 13.48 -13.17 24.59
CA SER A 87 13.02 -11.80 24.35
C SER A 87 11.91 -11.56 25.37
N SER A 88 12.14 -10.65 26.31
CA SER A 88 11.18 -10.41 27.37
C SER A 88 9.86 -9.94 26.75
N GLY A 89 8.73 -10.15 27.42
CA GLY A 89 7.46 -9.56 26.96
C GLY A 89 7.56 -8.05 26.73
N ARG A 90 8.54 -7.39 27.37
CA ARG A 90 8.88 -5.97 27.20
C ARG A 90 9.56 -5.69 25.86
N ASP A 91 10.37 -6.59 25.32
CA ASP A 91 11.06 -6.41 24.03
C ASP A 91 10.10 -6.61 22.85
N VAL A 92 9.20 -7.58 22.97
CA VAL A 92 8.11 -7.78 21.99
C VAL A 92 7.15 -6.59 21.99
N ALA A 93 6.77 -6.08 23.16
CA ALA A 93 5.93 -4.88 23.29
C ALA A 93 6.62 -3.61 22.74
N LYS A 94 7.93 -3.46 22.95
CA LYS A 94 8.70 -2.34 22.37
C LYS A 94 8.81 -2.44 20.85
N GLY A 95 9.01 -3.64 20.30
CA GLY A 95 9.07 -3.86 18.85
C GLY A 95 7.74 -3.58 18.15
N SER A 96 6.62 -4.00 18.74
CA SER A 96 5.29 -3.73 18.20
C SER A 96 4.85 -2.28 18.35
N LEU A 97 5.17 -1.63 19.47
CA LEU A 97 4.99 -0.19 19.62
C LEU A 97 5.87 0.56 18.60
N GLY A 98 7.12 0.15 18.42
CA GLY A 98 8.03 0.73 17.43
C GLY A 98 7.47 0.63 16.02
N MET A 99 7.09 -0.57 15.57
CA MET A 99 6.51 -0.76 14.24
C MET A 99 5.16 -0.06 14.06
N GLY A 100 4.28 -0.12 15.05
CA GLY A 100 2.99 0.58 15.03
C GLY A 100 3.18 2.09 14.93
N PHE A 101 4.15 2.64 15.66
CA PHE A 101 4.48 4.05 15.62
C PHE A 101 5.12 4.45 14.29
N THR A 102 6.07 3.66 13.77
CA THR A 102 6.68 3.89 12.45
C THR A 102 5.63 3.88 11.33
N TRP A 103 4.71 2.92 11.36
CA TRP A 103 3.67 2.78 10.34
C TRP A 103 2.60 3.89 10.42
N ASN A 104 2.14 4.22 11.63
CA ASN A 104 1.22 5.35 11.83
C ASN A 104 1.86 6.68 11.46
N ILE A 105 3.14 6.88 11.81
CA ILE A 105 3.88 8.08 11.40
C ILE A 105 4.02 8.14 9.89
N LEU A 106 4.41 7.04 9.23
CA LEU A 106 4.53 7.02 7.77
C LEU A 106 3.22 7.39 7.10
N TYR A 107 2.09 6.82 7.53
CA TYR A 107 0.77 7.20 6.99
C TYR A 107 0.36 8.63 7.33
N ALA A 108 0.63 9.10 8.54
CA ALA A 108 0.36 10.49 8.92
C ALA A 108 1.25 11.48 8.16
N LEU A 109 2.44 11.05 7.72
CA LEU A 109 3.38 11.84 6.92
C LEU A 109 3.16 11.70 5.41
N THR A 110 2.43 10.69 4.93
CA THR A 110 2.08 10.56 3.51
C THR A 110 1.47 11.84 2.91
N PRO A 111 0.52 12.55 3.57
CA PRO A 111 0.03 13.83 3.04
C PRO A 111 1.00 15.00 3.21
N VAL A 112 2.10 14.83 3.96
CA VAL A 112 3.14 15.86 4.18
C VAL A 112 4.26 15.75 3.14
N VAL A 113 4.45 14.57 2.56
CA VAL A 113 5.45 14.32 1.51
C VAL A 113 4.72 14.21 0.18
N ASP A 114 4.79 15.26 -0.62
CA ASP A 114 4.15 15.26 -1.93
C ASP A 114 4.68 14.10 -2.79
N PRO A 115 3.79 13.33 -3.43
CA PRO A 115 4.20 12.23 -4.29
C PRO A 115 4.89 12.77 -5.55
N ASP A 116 6.20 12.54 -5.66
CA ASP A 116 6.98 12.86 -6.87
C ASP A 116 7.32 11.58 -7.65
N MET A 117 6.62 11.41 -8.77
CA MET A 117 6.80 10.24 -9.64
C MET A 117 8.12 10.28 -10.43
N LEU A 118 8.61 11.46 -10.80
CA LEU A 118 9.87 11.60 -11.52
C LEU A 118 11.05 11.31 -10.60
N HIS A 119 10.98 11.73 -9.34
CA HIS A 119 11.94 11.32 -8.32
C HIS A 119 11.90 9.81 -8.04
N THR A 120 10.72 9.18 -8.12
CA THR A 120 10.58 7.73 -7.98
C THR A 120 11.26 6.98 -9.12
N ILE A 121 11.05 7.43 -10.37
CA ILE A 121 11.73 6.91 -11.56
C ILE A 121 13.24 7.10 -11.41
N TRP A 122 13.70 8.30 -11.05
CA TRP A 122 15.12 8.60 -10.80
C TRP A 122 15.72 7.65 -9.75
N SER A 123 14.99 7.35 -8.67
CA SER A 123 15.46 6.47 -7.60
C SER A 123 15.61 5.02 -8.08
N ALA A 124 14.68 4.54 -8.91
CA ALA A 124 14.73 3.20 -9.49
C ALA A 124 15.86 3.04 -10.52
N VAL A 125 16.13 4.09 -11.30
CA VAL A 125 17.17 4.10 -12.33
C VAL A 125 18.56 4.29 -11.73
N ASN A 126 18.75 5.22 -10.79
CA ASN A 126 20.08 5.58 -10.28
C ASN A 126 20.48 4.76 -9.05
N ARG A 127 19.51 4.41 -8.19
CA ARG A 127 19.75 3.66 -6.93
C ARG A 127 20.77 4.36 -6.01
N ILE A 128 20.63 5.68 -5.88
CA ILE A 128 21.51 6.54 -5.07
C ILE A 128 20.70 7.18 -3.93
N THR A 129 21.26 7.15 -2.72
CA THR A 129 20.66 7.84 -1.55
C THR A 129 20.88 9.34 -1.60
N ARG A 130 20.18 10.08 -0.75
CA ARG A 130 20.41 11.53 -0.55
C ARG A 130 21.86 11.88 -0.21
N ASN A 131 22.60 10.96 0.41
CA ASN A 131 24.02 11.16 0.78
C ASN A 131 25.00 10.68 -0.30
N GLY A 132 24.52 10.32 -1.50
CA GLY A 132 25.37 9.86 -2.60
C GLY A 132 25.79 8.38 -2.50
N VAL A 133 25.28 7.63 -1.53
CA VAL A 133 25.60 6.20 -1.37
C VAL A 133 24.81 5.38 -2.39
N HIS A 134 25.49 4.53 -3.14
CA HIS A 134 24.89 3.55 -4.06
C HIS A 134 24.31 2.36 -3.29
N ILE A 135 23.11 1.92 -3.67
CA ILE A 135 22.43 0.76 -3.05
C ILE A 135 22.04 -0.23 -4.13
N GLY A 136 22.65 -1.42 -4.14
CA GLY A 136 22.30 -2.52 -5.05
C GLY A 136 22.15 -2.07 -6.51
N LEU A 137 23.27 -1.68 -7.12
CA LEU A 137 23.36 -1.12 -8.48
C LEU A 137 22.99 -2.14 -9.57
N GLU A 138 23.07 -3.41 -9.24
CA GLU A 138 22.64 -4.56 -10.03
C GLU A 138 21.11 -4.64 -10.19
N GLU A 139 20.37 -4.05 -9.26
CA GLU A 139 18.89 -3.97 -9.28
C GLU A 139 18.39 -2.71 -10.00
N ARG A 140 19.27 -1.97 -10.69
CA ARG A 140 18.87 -0.82 -11.50
C ARG A 140 18.03 -1.27 -12.69
N VAL A 141 17.00 -0.48 -12.98
CA VAL A 141 16.15 -0.68 -14.16
C VAL A 141 16.43 0.39 -15.20
N SER A 142 16.10 0.10 -16.46
CA SER A 142 16.15 1.13 -17.50
C SER A 142 15.10 2.21 -17.24
N VAL A 143 15.30 3.42 -17.77
CA VAL A 143 14.31 4.50 -17.66
C VAL A 143 12.96 4.07 -18.23
N TYR A 144 12.98 3.33 -19.33
CA TYR A 144 11.77 2.80 -19.96
C TYR A 144 11.04 1.78 -19.06
N ASP A 145 11.78 0.91 -18.38
CA ASP A 145 11.19 -0.04 -17.43
C ASP A 145 10.64 0.65 -16.20
N ALA A 146 11.31 1.69 -15.70
CA ALA A 146 10.82 2.53 -14.60
C ALA A 146 9.53 3.27 -15.00
N LEU A 147 9.45 3.83 -16.20
CA LEU A 147 8.23 4.45 -16.73
C LEU A 147 7.08 3.43 -16.82
N LYS A 148 7.34 2.24 -17.37
CA LYS A 148 6.33 1.16 -17.39
C LYS A 148 5.87 0.77 -15.99
N ALA A 149 6.79 0.71 -15.02
CA ALA A 149 6.50 0.34 -13.64
C ALA A 149 5.44 1.26 -13.02
N VAL A 150 5.54 2.58 -13.25
CA VAL A 150 4.61 3.58 -12.70
C VAL A 150 3.41 3.89 -13.61
N THR A 151 3.32 3.27 -14.79
CA THR A 151 2.21 3.45 -15.74
C THR A 151 1.47 2.14 -15.99
N ILE A 152 1.82 1.40 -17.03
CA ILE A 152 1.07 0.22 -17.49
C ILE A 152 1.16 -0.94 -16.51
N ASN A 153 2.30 -1.17 -15.87
CA ASN A 153 2.45 -2.27 -14.91
C ASN A 153 1.66 -1.97 -13.62
N ALA A 154 1.60 -0.71 -13.20
CA ALA A 154 0.74 -0.29 -12.10
C ALA A 154 -0.74 -0.51 -12.44
N ALA A 155 -1.18 -0.10 -13.64
CA ALA A 155 -2.56 -0.35 -14.09
C ALA A 155 -2.88 -1.85 -14.14
N TYR A 156 -1.96 -2.68 -14.64
CA TYR A 156 -2.10 -4.13 -14.65
C TYR A 156 -2.25 -4.74 -13.26
N ALA A 157 -1.48 -4.26 -12.27
CA ALA A 157 -1.58 -4.74 -10.90
C ALA A 157 -2.95 -4.46 -10.26
N TYR A 158 -3.69 -3.45 -10.75
CA TYR A 158 -5.05 -3.12 -10.33
C TYR A 158 -6.14 -3.67 -11.26
N PHE A 159 -5.79 -4.45 -12.29
CA PHE A 159 -6.71 -4.94 -13.33
C PHE A 159 -7.42 -3.79 -14.09
N GLU A 160 -6.71 -2.68 -14.31
CA GLU A 160 -7.19 -1.48 -15.00
C GLU A 160 -6.43 -1.20 -16.31
N GLU A 161 -5.61 -2.14 -16.78
CA GLU A 161 -4.80 -2.03 -17.99
C GLU A 161 -5.63 -1.87 -19.26
N ASP A 162 -6.90 -2.28 -19.27
CA ASP A 162 -7.79 -2.03 -20.41
C ASP A 162 -8.33 -0.59 -20.45
N ARG A 163 -8.30 0.10 -19.30
CA ARG A 163 -8.88 1.45 -19.13
C ARG A 163 -7.84 2.56 -19.10
N LYS A 164 -6.64 2.32 -18.54
CA LYS A 164 -5.59 3.35 -18.35
C LYS A 164 -4.17 2.78 -18.41
N GLY A 165 -3.18 3.61 -18.09
CA GLY A 165 -1.77 3.22 -17.97
C GLY A 165 -0.96 3.22 -19.27
N SER A 166 -1.57 3.52 -20.43
CA SER A 166 -0.86 3.72 -21.69
C SER A 166 -1.62 4.66 -22.62
N ILE A 167 -0.92 5.33 -23.52
CA ILE A 167 -1.53 6.16 -24.56
C ILE A 167 -2.00 5.26 -25.71
N LYS A 168 -3.30 4.96 -25.76
CA LYS A 168 -3.94 4.14 -26.80
C LYS A 168 -5.40 4.54 -26.94
N GLU A 169 -5.93 4.48 -28.16
CA GLU A 169 -7.36 4.71 -28.41
C GLU A 169 -8.25 3.81 -27.54
N GLY A 170 -9.35 4.38 -27.04
CA GLY A 170 -10.31 3.70 -26.15
C GLY A 170 -9.97 3.75 -24.66
N LYS A 171 -8.80 4.26 -24.26
CA LYS A 171 -8.43 4.47 -22.86
C LYS A 171 -8.77 5.87 -22.37
N LEU A 172 -8.77 6.06 -21.04
CA LEU A 172 -8.93 7.37 -20.42
C LEU A 172 -7.82 8.32 -20.87
N ALA A 173 -8.20 9.57 -21.13
CA ALA A 173 -7.27 10.65 -21.49
C ALA A 173 -6.59 11.23 -20.24
N ASP A 174 -5.89 10.36 -19.50
CA ASP A 174 -5.04 10.73 -18.38
C ASP A 174 -3.61 10.90 -18.90
N LEU A 175 -3.17 12.14 -19.05
CA LEU A 175 -1.92 12.52 -19.70
C LEU A 175 -1.12 13.51 -18.85
N VAL A 176 0.20 13.46 -19.01
CA VAL A 176 1.11 14.47 -18.47
C VAL A 176 1.99 14.99 -19.60
N ILE A 177 2.17 16.30 -19.66
CA ILE A 177 3.11 16.96 -20.57
C ILE A 177 4.35 17.30 -19.75
N LEU A 178 5.53 16.91 -20.24
CA LEU A 178 6.81 17.15 -19.60
C LEU A 178 7.63 18.17 -20.41
N ASP A 179 8.48 18.95 -19.75
CA ASP A 179 9.37 19.92 -20.42
C ASP A 179 10.56 19.28 -21.14
N ASP A 180 10.90 18.05 -20.77
CA ASP A 180 11.94 17.26 -21.42
C ASP A 180 11.53 15.78 -21.60
N ASN A 181 12.26 15.08 -22.46
CA ASN A 181 12.06 13.68 -22.74
C ASN A 181 12.86 12.82 -21.74
N PRO A 182 12.20 12.08 -20.83
CA PRO A 182 12.88 11.25 -19.83
C PRO A 182 13.80 10.18 -20.44
N LEU A 183 13.55 9.76 -21.69
CA LEU A 183 14.40 8.77 -22.37
C LEU A 183 15.69 9.35 -22.97
N LYS A 184 15.86 10.69 -22.96
CA LYS A 184 16.98 11.38 -23.62
C LYS A 184 17.85 12.21 -22.68
N VAL A 185 17.31 12.64 -21.54
CA VAL A 185 18.09 13.37 -20.53
C VAL A 185 19.13 12.46 -19.85
N ASP A 186 20.09 13.05 -19.15
CA ASP A 186 20.93 12.29 -18.23
C ASP A 186 20.07 11.65 -17.14
N GLN A 187 20.43 10.43 -16.72
CA GLN A 187 19.69 9.71 -15.69
C GLN A 187 19.65 10.48 -14.37
N MET A 188 20.68 11.29 -14.08
CA MET A 188 20.74 12.12 -12.88
C MET A 188 19.76 13.30 -12.91
N ASP A 189 19.38 13.76 -14.10
CA ASP A 189 18.50 14.92 -14.30
C ASP A 189 17.01 14.52 -14.38
N LEU A 190 16.69 13.22 -14.38
CA LEU A 190 15.31 12.71 -14.51
C LEU A 190 14.31 13.31 -13.51
N ARG A 191 14.76 13.58 -12.28
CA ARG A 191 13.90 14.15 -11.22
C ARG A 191 13.66 15.64 -11.36
N ASP A 192 14.47 16.31 -12.18
CA ASP A 192 14.43 17.77 -12.37
C ASP A 192 13.55 18.15 -13.58
N ILE A 193 13.10 17.17 -14.37
CA ILE A 193 12.07 17.33 -15.40
C ILE A 193 10.80 17.90 -14.76
N LYS A 194 10.22 18.92 -15.39
CA LYS A 194 9.01 19.57 -14.90
C LYS A 194 7.79 19.04 -15.64
N VAL A 195 6.71 18.85 -14.88
CA VAL A 195 5.38 18.64 -15.45
C VAL A 195 4.84 20.01 -15.88
N LEU A 196 4.58 20.17 -17.18
CA LEU A 196 4.00 21.37 -17.76
C LEU A 196 2.48 21.40 -17.63
N GLU A 197 1.86 20.23 -17.78
CA GLU A 197 0.41 20.09 -17.77
C GLU A 197 0.03 18.70 -17.27
N THR A 198 -1.05 18.60 -16.50
CA THR A 198 -1.71 17.34 -16.17
C THR A 198 -3.14 17.38 -16.65
N ILE A 199 -3.51 16.39 -17.44
CA ILE A 199 -4.83 16.22 -18.04
C ILE A 199 -5.42 14.95 -17.44
N LYS A 200 -6.64 15.04 -16.92
CA LYS A 200 -7.38 13.92 -16.33
C LYS A 200 -8.70 13.76 -17.05
N GLU A 201 -8.92 12.59 -17.63
CA GLU A 201 -10.11 12.27 -18.43
C GLU A 201 -10.42 13.31 -19.52
N GLY A 202 -9.37 13.96 -20.07
CA GLY A 202 -9.49 14.98 -21.11
C GLY A 202 -9.58 16.42 -20.62
N GLU A 203 -9.67 16.65 -19.30
CA GLU A 203 -9.72 17.98 -18.69
C GLU A 203 -8.37 18.35 -18.06
N THR A 204 -7.86 19.55 -18.35
CA THR A 204 -6.65 20.08 -17.72
C THR A 204 -6.92 20.38 -16.25
N ILE A 205 -6.21 19.70 -15.35
CA ILE A 205 -6.34 19.88 -13.89
C ILE A 205 -5.13 20.60 -13.28
N TYR A 206 -4.04 20.69 -14.01
CA TYR A 206 -2.83 21.40 -13.63
C TYR A 206 -2.16 21.96 -14.87
N GLN A 207 -1.69 23.20 -14.77
CA GLN A 207 -0.86 23.86 -15.76
C GLN A 207 0.23 24.64 -15.02
N ALA A 208 1.47 24.47 -15.44
CA ALA A 208 2.59 25.18 -14.81
C ALA A 208 2.58 26.65 -15.24
N ASP A 209 2.76 27.54 -14.25
CA ASP A 209 3.06 28.96 -14.48
C ASP A 209 4.56 29.09 -14.75
N ILE A 210 4.95 29.25 -16.02
CA ILE A 210 6.36 29.30 -16.47
C ILE A 210 6.64 30.62 -17.17
#